data_AF-A0AAD7NZJ2-F1
#
_entry.id   AF-A0AAD7NZJ2-F1
#
_cell.length_a   1.000
_cell.length_b   1.000
_cell.length_c   1.000
_cell.angle_alpha   90.00
_cell.angle_beta   90.00
_cell.angle_gamma   90.00
#
_symmetry.space_group_name_H-M   'P 1'
#
loop_
_entity.id
_entity.type
_entity.pdbx_description
1 polymer ?
#
loop_
_entity_poly.entity_id
_entity_poly.type
_entity_poly.pdbx_seq_one_letter_code
_entity_poly.pdbx_strand_id
1 'polypeptide(L)'
;MDSQTSEPPSGRIMVAPEPMNGNDAVVTNQRGSAIRHLAILSTLLSVPIALAFLPYMVTRRQVTTLSRKLDEMGATTALLQRRLALEQVGPGMESESGAALLRQEMEAMRQQFESREFQRTKFLSDMTLDVTHINEELDKVKGDVLANASNPRLATVETGLRSLEDGVDNIRQHALDVQEQIRLLRGEQEALRSELFKLSDEVQSVKTGPQNSELQKLLLDAKQTRAIFGAIGTSLGDVATIIQRVEIEMGHERSAGYDPVERLRVLALQMQDQTFRVEKKERRR
;
A
#
# COMPACT_ATOMS: atom_id res chain seq x y z
N MET A 1 26.59 6.35 -71.70
CA MET A 1 27.75 6.95 -71.04
C MET A 1 27.19 7.75 -69.87
N ASP A 2 26.71 7.06 -68.83
CA ASP A 2 27.47 6.57 -67.65
C ASP A 2 27.71 7.78 -66.72
N SER A 3 27.34 7.85 -65.43
CA SER A 3 27.04 6.88 -64.36
C SER A 3 26.16 7.61 -63.32
N GLN A 4 25.06 7.07 -62.79
CA GLN A 4 24.96 6.18 -61.62
C GLN A 4 25.97 6.43 -60.47
N THR A 5 25.50 7.05 -59.39
CA THR A 5 25.84 6.66 -58.01
C THR A 5 24.69 7.02 -57.07
N SER A 6 24.00 5.99 -56.61
CA SER A 6 22.89 6.01 -55.65
C SER A 6 23.41 5.93 -54.21
N GLU A 7 22.98 6.87 -53.37
CA GLU A 7 23.11 6.80 -51.91
C GLU A 7 22.04 5.89 -51.28
N PRO A 8 22.31 5.26 -50.13
CA PRO A 8 21.34 4.40 -49.44
C PRO A 8 20.37 5.19 -48.53
N PRO A 9 19.11 4.73 -48.34
CA PRO A 9 18.16 5.39 -47.47
C PRO A 9 18.40 5.04 -45.99
N SER A 10 18.71 6.07 -45.21
CA SER A 10 18.69 6.03 -43.74
C SER A 10 17.24 5.98 -43.27
N GLY A 11 16.81 4.79 -42.82
CA GLY A 11 15.49 4.56 -42.22
C GLY A 11 15.32 5.36 -40.92
N ARG A 12 14.77 6.57 -41.05
CA ARG A 12 14.35 7.42 -39.95
C ARG A 12 12.93 7.02 -39.55
N ILE A 13 12.82 6.13 -38.57
CA ILE A 13 11.53 5.84 -37.92
C ILE A 13 11.12 7.10 -37.14
N MET A 14 10.17 7.86 -37.70
CA MET A 14 9.39 8.86 -36.99
C MET A 14 8.51 8.14 -35.97
N VAL A 15 8.97 8.10 -34.71
CA VAL A 15 8.11 7.81 -33.57
C VAL A 15 7.36 9.10 -33.23
N ALA A 16 6.04 9.06 -33.39
CA ALA A 16 5.14 10.14 -33.02
C ALA A 16 5.20 10.40 -31.50
N PRO A 17 5.16 11.66 -31.03
CA PRO A 17 4.99 11.94 -29.61
C PRO A 17 3.54 11.68 -29.22
N GLU A 18 3.32 10.63 -28.41
CA GLU A 18 2.07 10.47 -27.68
C GLU A 18 1.88 11.64 -26.71
N PRO A 19 0.68 12.24 -26.61
CA PRO A 19 0.38 13.22 -25.59
C PRO A 19 0.28 12.51 -24.24
N MET A 20 1.29 12.70 -23.39
CA MET A 20 1.24 12.45 -21.95
C MET A 20 0.16 13.37 -21.33
N ASN A 21 -1.08 12.91 -21.38
CA ASN A 21 -2.19 13.41 -20.59
C ASN A 21 -2.46 12.39 -19.47
N GLY A 22 -1.54 12.36 -18.51
CA GLY A 22 -1.71 11.66 -17.23
C GLY A 22 -1.89 12.73 -16.17
N ASN A 23 -3.14 13.12 -15.94
CA ASN A 23 -3.52 13.86 -14.75
C ASN A 23 -3.03 13.10 -13.52
N ASP A 24 -1.97 13.58 -12.90
CA ASP A 24 -1.62 13.31 -11.50
C ASP A 24 -2.72 13.93 -10.62
N ALA A 25 -3.88 13.29 -10.64
CA ALA A 25 -4.86 13.44 -9.58
C ALA A 25 -4.27 12.75 -8.35
N VAL A 26 -3.54 13.55 -7.57
CA VAL A 26 -3.27 13.30 -6.15
C VAL A 26 -4.64 13.20 -5.47
N VAL A 27 -5.25 12.02 -5.53
CA VAL A 27 -6.39 11.65 -4.71
C VAL A 27 -5.83 11.42 -3.31
N THR A 28 -5.72 12.51 -2.55
CA THR A 28 -5.46 12.44 -1.12
C THR A 28 -6.57 11.59 -0.51
N ASN A 29 -6.17 10.41 -0.04
CA ASN A 29 -6.98 9.42 0.65
C ASN A 29 -7.44 10.00 2.01
N GLN A 30 -8.41 10.92 2.01
CA GLN A 30 -8.99 11.58 3.19
C GLN A 30 -10.13 10.78 3.85
N ARG A 31 -10.36 9.52 3.45
CA ARG A 31 -11.49 8.72 3.99
C ARG A 31 -11.20 8.01 5.31
N GLY A 32 -9.94 7.93 5.74
CA GLY A 32 -9.54 7.37 7.05
C GLY A 32 -9.68 8.33 8.24
N SER A 33 -10.00 9.60 8.01
CA SER A 33 -10.06 10.64 9.05
C SER A 33 -11.47 10.78 9.66
N ALA A 34 -12.53 10.63 8.87
CA ALA A 34 -13.91 10.82 9.34
C ALA A 34 -14.33 9.85 10.46
N ILE A 35 -13.89 8.58 10.39
CA ILE A 35 -14.21 7.56 11.41
C ILE A 35 -13.46 7.86 12.72
N ARG A 36 -12.23 8.36 12.64
CA ARG A 36 -11.47 8.81 13.84
C ARG A 36 -12.10 10.05 14.47
N HIS A 37 -12.63 10.98 13.67
CA HIS A 37 -13.35 12.14 14.21
C HIS A 37 -14.69 11.77 14.85
N LEU A 38 -15.40 10.73 14.38
CA LEU A 38 -16.64 10.25 15.01
C LEU A 38 -16.41 9.58 16.38
N ALA A 39 -15.33 8.81 16.54
CA ALA A 39 -14.95 8.23 17.84
C ALA A 39 -14.49 9.30 18.85
N ILE A 40 -13.83 10.35 18.37
CA ILE A 40 -13.44 11.50 19.20
C ILE A 40 -14.67 12.36 19.57
N LEU A 41 -15.65 12.50 18.68
CA LEU A 41 -16.88 13.25 18.95
C LEU A 41 -17.81 12.55 19.97
N SER A 42 -17.91 11.21 19.95
CA SER A 42 -18.77 10.49 20.91
C SER A 42 -18.22 10.54 22.35
N THR A 43 -16.90 10.56 22.50
CA THR A 43 -16.25 10.76 23.80
C THR A 43 -16.33 12.21 24.28
N LEU A 44 -16.29 13.19 23.37
CA LEU A 44 -16.46 14.61 23.70
C LEU A 44 -17.89 15.03 24.04
N LEU A 45 -18.93 14.31 23.59
CA LEU A 45 -20.32 14.67 23.88
C LEU A 45 -20.87 14.02 25.17
N SER A 46 -20.39 12.81 25.51
CA SER A 46 -20.85 12.08 26.70
C SER A 46 -20.28 12.63 28.02
N VAL A 47 -19.04 13.11 27.99
CA VAL A 47 -18.35 13.67 29.17
C VAL A 47 -18.98 14.97 29.70
N PRO A 48 -19.27 16.02 28.88
CA PRO A 48 -19.84 17.27 29.39
C PRO A 48 -21.28 17.15 29.87
N ILE A 49 -22.10 16.28 29.28
CA ILE A 49 -23.49 16.06 29.73
C ILE A 49 -23.49 15.42 31.12
N ALA A 50 -22.63 14.43 31.35
CA ALA A 50 -22.46 13.82 32.67
C ALA A 50 -21.85 14.81 33.69
N LEU A 51 -20.86 15.62 33.29
CA LEU A 51 -20.23 16.63 34.16
C LEU A 51 -21.14 17.81 34.51
N ALA A 52 -22.15 18.13 33.70
CA ALA A 52 -23.12 19.17 34.00
C ALA A 52 -24.23 18.69 34.96
N PHE A 53 -24.60 17.40 34.88
CA PHE A 53 -25.68 16.83 35.70
C PHE A 53 -25.30 16.63 37.17
N LEU A 54 -24.05 16.22 37.44
CA LEU A 54 -23.54 16.02 38.79
C LEU A 54 -23.60 17.27 39.70
N PRO A 55 -23.08 18.44 39.29
CA PRO A 55 -23.17 19.65 40.10
C PRO A 55 -24.61 20.15 40.28
N TYR A 56 -25.48 19.98 39.26
CA TYR A 56 -26.90 20.32 39.37
C TYR A 56 -27.64 19.50 40.43
N MET A 57 -27.33 18.20 40.54
CA MET A 57 -27.90 17.34 41.59
C MET A 57 -27.41 17.71 42.99
N VAL A 58 -26.15 18.13 43.13
CA VAL A 58 -25.59 18.56 44.42
C VAL A 58 -26.20 19.88 44.88
N THR A 59 -26.33 20.86 44.00
CA THR A 59 -26.95 22.16 44.35
C THR A 59 -28.42 22.00 44.72
N ARG A 60 -29.17 21.11 44.05
CA ARG A 60 -30.56 20.82 44.40
C ARG A 60 -30.73 20.28 45.82
N ARG A 61 -29.80 19.45 46.31
CA ARG A 61 -29.79 18.97 47.71
C ARG A 61 -29.45 20.08 48.72
N GLN A 62 -28.66 21.07 48.32
CA GLN A 62 -28.33 22.21 49.19
C GLN A 62 -29.52 23.16 49.32
N VAL A 63 -30.29 23.36 48.24
CA VAL A 63 -31.50 24.19 48.27
C VAL A 63 -32.55 23.62 49.24
N THR A 64 -32.74 22.30 49.27
CA THR A 64 -33.71 21.68 50.20
C THR A 64 -33.28 21.71 51.67
N THR A 65 -31.98 21.70 51.95
CA THR A 65 -31.47 21.86 53.32
C THR A 65 -31.52 23.31 53.78
N LEU A 66 -31.26 24.26 52.87
CA LEU A 66 -31.45 25.70 53.13
C LEU A 66 -32.92 26.05 53.37
N SER A 67 -33.85 25.51 52.59
CA SER A 67 -35.28 25.76 52.80
C SER A 67 -35.74 25.26 54.17
N ARG A 68 -35.27 24.08 54.58
CA ARG A 68 -35.58 23.52 55.92
C ARG A 68 -35.02 24.39 57.06
N LYS A 69 -33.81 24.93 56.89
CA LYS A 69 -33.23 25.89 57.85
C LYS A 69 -33.97 27.23 57.87
N LEU A 70 -34.44 27.70 56.71
CA LEU A 70 -35.26 28.91 56.63
C LEU A 70 -36.61 28.74 57.34
N ASP A 71 -37.25 27.58 57.21
CA ASP A 71 -38.48 27.27 57.94
C ASP A 71 -38.24 27.22 59.45
N GLU A 72 -37.12 26.64 59.88
CA GLU A 72 -36.73 26.57 61.30
C GLU A 72 -36.40 27.95 61.87
N MET A 73 -35.68 28.79 61.13
CA MET A 73 -35.45 30.19 61.51
C MET A 73 -36.74 31.02 61.50
N GLY A 74 -37.65 30.75 60.57
CA GLY A 74 -38.98 31.38 60.55
C GLY A 74 -39.77 31.05 61.81
N ALA A 75 -39.75 29.78 62.25
CA ALA A 75 -40.40 29.35 63.48
C ALA A 75 -39.80 29.99 64.74
N THR A 76 -38.47 30.09 64.83
CA THR A 76 -37.81 30.74 65.98
C THR A 76 -38.07 32.24 66.00
N THR A 77 -38.10 32.89 64.84
CA THR A 77 -38.41 34.33 64.73
C THR A 77 -39.86 34.60 65.16
N ALA A 78 -40.81 33.76 64.77
CA ALA A 78 -42.20 33.87 65.18
C ALA A 78 -42.38 33.70 66.71
N LEU A 79 -41.63 32.79 67.34
CA LEU A 79 -41.63 32.62 68.79
C LEU A 79 -41.06 33.83 69.52
N LEU A 80 -39.98 34.42 69.01
CA LEU A 80 -39.39 35.64 69.58
C LEU A 80 -40.34 36.83 69.45
N GLN A 81 -40.99 37.00 68.31
CA GLN A 81 -42.02 38.04 68.13
C GLN A 81 -43.20 37.84 69.10
N ARG A 82 -43.66 36.60 69.30
CA ARG A 82 -44.72 36.29 70.25
C ARG A 82 -44.30 36.57 71.70
N ARG A 83 -43.05 36.29 72.04
CA ARG A 83 -42.49 36.58 73.38
C ARG A 83 -42.40 38.09 73.63
N LEU A 84 -41.96 38.86 72.64
CA LEU A 84 -41.93 40.32 72.71
C LEU A 84 -43.34 40.93 72.79
N ALA A 85 -44.31 40.39 72.06
CA ALA A 85 -45.70 40.83 72.13
C ALA A 85 -46.31 40.57 73.52
N LEU A 86 -46.02 39.40 74.12
CA LEU A 86 -46.45 39.09 75.49
C LEU A 86 -45.76 39.98 76.55
N GLU A 87 -44.54 40.44 76.28
CA GLU A 87 -43.79 41.31 77.18
C GLU A 87 -44.23 42.79 77.10
N GLN A 88 -44.80 43.23 75.96
CA GLN A 88 -45.39 44.57 75.82
C GLN A 88 -46.82 44.68 76.36
N VAL A 89 -47.53 43.58 76.53
CA VAL A 89 -48.88 43.56 77.13
C VAL A 89 -48.74 43.40 78.64
N GLY A 90 -48.46 44.51 79.32
CA GLY A 90 -48.46 44.58 80.79
C GLY A 90 -49.84 44.24 81.39
N PRO A 91 -49.88 43.75 82.65
CA PRO A 91 -51.11 43.30 83.31
C PRO A 91 -51.92 44.50 83.79
N GLY A 92 -52.78 45.03 82.92
CA GLY A 92 -53.72 46.07 83.35
C GLY A 92 -54.27 46.86 82.18
N MET A 93 -55.30 46.33 81.52
CA MET A 93 -56.53 47.05 81.13
C MET A 93 -57.45 46.14 80.28
N GLU A 94 -58.60 45.80 80.88
CA GLU A 94 -59.94 45.70 80.25
C GLU A 94 -60.19 44.67 79.13
N SER A 95 -60.45 43.46 79.64
CA SER A 95 -60.87 42.14 79.11
C SER A 95 -61.87 41.99 77.94
N GLU A 96 -62.39 43.00 77.25
CA GLU A 96 -63.34 42.77 76.14
C GLU A 96 -62.82 43.22 74.77
N SER A 97 -62.21 44.40 74.69
CA SER A 97 -61.72 44.91 73.39
C SER A 97 -60.48 44.15 72.89
N GLY A 98 -59.62 43.69 73.80
CA GLY A 98 -58.46 42.85 73.46
C GLY A 98 -58.84 41.44 73.01
N ALA A 99 -59.92 40.88 73.57
CA ALA A 99 -60.43 39.56 73.16
C ALA A 99 -61.06 39.61 71.75
N ALA A 100 -61.73 40.71 71.42
CA ALA A 100 -62.25 40.95 70.07
C ALA A 100 -61.11 41.10 69.04
N LEU A 101 -60.05 41.84 69.39
CA LEU A 101 -58.87 42.01 68.52
C LEU A 101 -58.13 40.69 68.29
N LEU A 102 -57.91 39.89 69.34
CA LEU A 102 -57.29 38.57 69.23
C LEU A 102 -58.13 37.60 68.39
N ARG A 103 -59.46 37.66 68.49
CA ARG A 103 -60.37 36.89 67.60
C ARG A 103 -60.20 37.32 66.15
N GLN A 104 -60.18 38.62 65.88
CA GLN A 104 -59.99 39.15 64.53
C GLN A 104 -58.62 38.75 63.96
N GLU A 105 -57.56 38.77 64.77
CA GLU A 105 -56.22 38.35 64.36
C GLU A 105 -56.15 36.83 64.10
N MET A 106 -56.79 36.02 64.95
CA MET A 106 -56.91 34.58 64.74
C MET A 106 -57.69 34.24 63.47
N GLU A 107 -58.75 34.98 63.16
CA GLU A 107 -59.52 34.82 61.92
C GLU A 107 -58.70 35.21 60.69
N ALA A 108 -57.94 36.31 60.75
CA ALA A 108 -57.03 36.71 59.68
C ALA A 108 -55.91 35.67 59.46
N MET A 109 -55.30 35.16 60.54
CA MET A 109 -54.31 34.07 60.46
C MET A 109 -54.92 32.80 59.88
N ARG A 110 -56.16 32.46 60.24
CA ARG A 110 -56.86 31.30 59.69
C ARG A 110 -57.09 31.45 58.19
N GLN A 111 -57.57 32.60 57.72
CA GLN A 111 -57.74 32.87 56.29
C GLN A 111 -56.40 32.82 55.54
N GLN A 112 -55.34 33.35 56.15
CA GLN A 112 -54.00 33.28 55.59
C GLN A 112 -53.51 31.84 55.47
N PHE A 113 -53.78 31.01 56.47
CA PHE A 113 -53.44 29.59 56.44
C PHE A 113 -54.22 28.86 55.34
N GLU A 114 -55.53 29.07 55.25
CA GLU A 114 -56.38 28.49 54.21
C GLU A 114 -55.94 28.90 52.80
N SER A 115 -55.56 30.16 52.58
CA SER A 115 -55.02 30.62 51.30
C SER A 115 -53.67 29.98 50.96
N ARG A 116 -52.80 29.78 51.95
CA ARG A 116 -51.49 29.13 51.73
C ARG A 116 -51.66 27.65 51.43
N GLU A 117 -52.54 26.97 52.13
CA GLU A 117 -52.86 25.56 51.87
C GLU A 117 -53.49 25.40 50.48
N PHE A 118 -54.40 26.30 50.06
CA PHE A 118 -54.92 26.29 48.70
C PHE A 118 -53.84 26.52 47.63
N GLN A 119 -52.90 27.44 47.87
CA GLN A 119 -51.76 27.63 46.95
C GLN A 119 -50.85 26.41 46.89
N ARG A 120 -50.60 25.76 48.03
CA ARG A 120 -49.81 24.52 48.08
C ARG A 120 -50.49 23.38 47.34
N THR A 121 -51.78 23.16 47.55
CA THR A 121 -52.51 22.10 46.85
C THR A 121 -52.54 22.35 45.35
N LYS A 122 -52.73 23.60 44.92
CA LYS A 122 -52.65 23.99 43.52
C LYS A 122 -51.25 23.73 42.94
N PHE A 123 -50.20 24.17 43.61
CA PHE A 123 -48.82 23.96 43.17
C PHE A 123 -48.46 22.47 43.09
N LEU A 124 -48.86 21.67 44.08
CA LEU A 124 -48.64 20.22 44.05
C LEU A 124 -49.40 19.54 42.91
N SER A 125 -50.62 19.98 42.62
CA SER A 125 -51.40 19.49 41.48
C SER A 125 -50.71 19.80 40.15
N ASP A 126 -50.28 21.04 39.94
CA ASP A 126 -49.58 21.47 38.73
C ASP A 126 -48.26 20.69 38.56
N MET A 127 -47.49 20.55 39.64
CA MET A 127 -46.24 19.76 39.63
C MET A 127 -46.48 18.27 39.37
N THR A 128 -47.58 17.69 39.86
CA THR A 128 -47.92 16.29 39.59
C THR A 128 -48.22 16.10 38.10
N LEU A 129 -48.93 17.05 37.49
CA LEU A 129 -49.21 17.06 36.07
C LEU A 129 -47.91 17.15 35.24
N ASP A 130 -47.00 18.04 35.61
CA ASP A 130 -45.69 18.16 34.95
C ASP A 130 -44.88 16.86 35.05
N VAL A 131 -44.85 16.21 36.23
CA VAL A 131 -44.15 14.93 36.42
C VAL A 131 -44.76 13.84 35.55
N THR A 132 -46.08 13.78 35.42
CA THR A 132 -46.73 12.81 34.52
C THR A 132 -46.38 13.07 33.05
N HIS A 133 -46.40 14.31 32.60
CA HIS A 133 -46.02 14.68 31.24
C HIS A 133 -44.56 14.33 30.93
N ILE A 134 -43.64 14.63 31.85
CA ILE A 134 -42.22 14.28 31.70
C ILE A 134 -42.03 12.76 31.58
N ASN A 135 -42.77 11.97 32.36
CA ASN A 135 -42.68 10.50 32.27
C ASN A 135 -43.19 9.99 30.91
N GLU A 136 -44.27 10.56 30.37
CA GLU A 136 -44.75 10.21 29.04
C GLU A 136 -43.76 10.57 27.93
N GLU A 137 -43.13 11.75 28.00
CA GLU A 137 -42.07 12.13 27.07
C GLU A 137 -40.85 11.22 27.19
N LEU A 138 -40.47 10.83 28.41
CA LEU A 138 -39.37 9.91 28.66
C LEU A 138 -39.64 8.53 28.05
N ASP A 139 -40.86 8.02 28.17
CA ASP A 139 -41.26 6.74 27.58
C ASP A 139 -41.27 6.79 26.06
N LYS A 140 -41.71 7.91 25.45
CA LYS A 140 -41.60 8.13 24.00
C LYS A 140 -40.15 8.12 23.53
N VAL A 141 -39.30 8.91 24.18
CA VAL A 141 -37.86 8.97 23.85
C VAL A 141 -37.21 7.60 24.00
N LYS A 142 -37.55 6.85 25.05
CA LYS A 142 -37.05 5.49 25.25
C LYS A 142 -37.49 4.55 24.13
N GLY A 143 -38.74 4.66 23.68
CA GLY A 143 -39.26 3.93 22.52
C GLY A 143 -38.48 4.24 21.24
N ASP A 144 -38.26 5.52 20.95
CA ASP A 144 -37.51 5.98 19.78
C ASP A 144 -36.05 5.50 19.80
N VAL A 145 -35.40 5.53 20.97
CA VAL A 145 -34.03 5.02 21.14
C VAL A 145 -33.96 3.52 20.85
N LEU A 146 -34.91 2.73 21.35
CA LEU A 146 -34.95 1.29 21.09
C LEU A 146 -35.23 0.99 19.61
N ALA A 147 -36.14 1.73 18.98
CA ALA A 147 -36.43 1.60 17.56
C ALA A 147 -35.19 1.93 16.70
N ASN A 148 -34.44 2.97 17.07
CA ASN A 148 -33.23 3.36 16.35
C ASN A 148 -32.05 2.41 16.62
N ALA A 149 -31.94 1.83 17.82
CA ALA A 149 -30.97 0.77 18.11
C ALA A 149 -31.25 -0.50 17.30
N SER A 150 -32.52 -0.79 17.02
CA SER A 150 -32.96 -1.92 16.19
C SER A 150 -32.89 -1.62 14.69
N ASN A 151 -32.29 -0.49 14.28
CA ASN A 151 -32.30 -0.07 12.89
C ASN A 151 -31.50 -1.06 12.03
N PRO A 152 -32.15 -1.79 11.11
CA PRO A 152 -31.50 -2.86 10.33
C PRO A 152 -30.40 -2.33 9.42
N ARG A 153 -30.41 -1.03 9.11
CA ARG A 153 -29.35 -0.37 8.36
C ARG A 153 -28.03 -0.38 9.12
N LEU A 154 -28.06 -0.23 10.45
CA LEU A 154 -26.85 -0.28 11.28
C LEU A 154 -26.24 -1.69 11.25
N ALA A 155 -27.07 -2.73 11.41
CA ALA A 155 -26.62 -4.11 11.30
C ALA A 155 -26.05 -4.44 9.91
N THR A 156 -26.67 -3.92 8.84
CA THR A 156 -26.15 -4.09 7.46
C THR A 156 -24.82 -3.37 7.26
N VAL A 157 -24.63 -2.20 7.87
CA VAL A 157 -23.37 -1.47 7.82
C VAL A 157 -22.29 -2.21 8.61
N GLU A 158 -22.62 -2.79 9.77
CA GLU A 158 -21.67 -3.58 10.57
C GLU A 158 -21.22 -4.84 9.83
N THR A 159 -22.14 -5.57 9.19
CA THR A 159 -21.76 -6.74 8.38
C THR A 159 -20.94 -6.34 7.16
N GLY A 160 -21.28 -5.22 6.50
CA GLY A 160 -20.49 -4.65 5.42
C GLY A 160 -19.09 -4.24 5.86
N LEU A 161 -18.94 -3.64 7.05
CA LEU A 161 -17.66 -3.28 7.65
C LEU A 161 -16.79 -4.50 7.93
N ARG A 162 -17.37 -5.58 8.49
CA ARG A 162 -16.64 -6.84 8.72
C ARG A 162 -16.17 -7.48 7.41
N SER A 163 -17.05 -7.53 6.41
CA SER A 163 -16.67 -8.05 5.09
C SER A 163 -15.56 -7.21 4.44
N LEU A 164 -15.55 -5.90 4.66
CA LEU A 164 -14.49 -5.02 4.18
C LEU A 164 -13.17 -5.25 4.93
N GLU A 165 -13.25 -5.46 6.24
CA GLU A 165 -12.10 -5.80 7.10
C GLU A 165 -11.44 -7.11 6.62
N ASP A 166 -12.23 -8.16 6.41
CA ASP A 166 -11.75 -9.44 5.85
C ASP A 166 -11.12 -9.24 4.46
N GLY A 167 -11.74 -8.39 3.62
CA GLY A 167 -11.20 -8.04 2.30
C GLY A 167 -9.84 -7.33 2.37
N VAL A 168 -9.67 -6.41 3.33
CA VAL A 168 -8.41 -5.69 3.56
C VAL A 168 -7.32 -6.64 4.04
N ASP A 169 -7.63 -7.57 4.93
CA ASP A 169 -6.67 -8.56 5.42
C ASP A 169 -6.22 -9.51 4.30
N ASN A 170 -7.13 -9.96 3.43
CA ASN A 170 -6.78 -10.75 2.25
C ASN A 170 -5.85 -9.99 1.29
N ILE A 171 -6.15 -8.72 1.01
CA ILE A 171 -5.29 -7.87 0.16
C ILE A 171 -3.90 -7.72 0.79
N ARG A 172 -3.84 -7.55 2.12
CA ARG A 172 -2.58 -7.43 2.84
C ARG A 172 -1.74 -8.70 2.75
N GLN A 173 -2.36 -9.87 2.87
CA GLN A 173 -1.66 -11.15 2.70
C GLN A 173 -1.12 -11.31 1.28
N HIS A 174 -1.94 -11.05 0.25
CA HIS A 174 -1.48 -11.09 -1.14
C HIS A 174 -0.33 -10.11 -1.42
N ALA A 175 -0.34 -8.93 -0.82
CA ALA A 175 0.75 -7.96 -0.96
C ALA A 175 2.08 -8.51 -0.39
N LEU A 176 2.04 -9.24 0.74
CA LEU A 176 3.21 -9.90 1.32
C LEU A 176 3.72 -11.03 0.41
N ASP A 177 2.82 -11.84 -0.14
CA ASP A 177 3.18 -12.92 -1.07
C ASP A 177 3.85 -12.36 -2.33
N VAL A 178 3.29 -11.29 -2.91
CA VAL A 178 3.88 -10.62 -4.08
C VAL A 178 5.26 -10.04 -3.74
N GLN A 179 5.44 -9.49 -2.53
CA GLN A 179 6.73 -8.97 -2.08
C GLN A 179 7.79 -10.08 -1.99
N GLU A 180 7.43 -11.27 -1.49
CA GLU A 180 8.33 -12.43 -1.48
C GLU A 180 8.65 -12.92 -2.89
N GLN A 181 7.66 -12.99 -3.79
CA GLN A 181 7.91 -13.35 -5.19
C GLN A 181 8.88 -12.38 -5.88
N ILE A 182 8.73 -11.08 -5.66
CA ILE A 182 9.66 -10.07 -6.19
C ILE A 182 11.07 -10.27 -5.62
N ARG A 183 11.19 -10.61 -4.34
CA ARG A 183 12.48 -10.89 -3.69
C ARG A 183 13.17 -12.11 -4.31
N LEU A 184 12.42 -13.18 -4.56
CA LEU A 184 12.92 -14.40 -5.20
C LEU A 184 13.37 -14.14 -6.64
N LEU A 185 12.53 -13.48 -7.45
CA LEU A 185 12.85 -13.12 -8.83
C LEU A 185 14.12 -12.24 -8.92
N ARG A 186 14.30 -11.32 -7.96
CA ARG A 186 15.53 -10.52 -7.88
C ARG A 186 16.76 -11.39 -7.62
N GLY A 187 16.66 -12.36 -6.71
CA GLY A 187 17.73 -13.32 -6.43
C GLY A 187 18.08 -14.17 -7.65
N GLU A 188 17.07 -14.67 -8.38
CA GLU A 188 17.27 -15.41 -9.63
C GLU A 188 17.94 -14.53 -10.70
N GLN A 189 17.53 -13.27 -10.83
CA GLN A 189 18.15 -12.32 -11.75
C GLN A 189 19.63 -12.09 -11.43
N GLU A 190 20.00 -11.98 -10.15
CA GLU A 190 21.39 -11.84 -9.71
C GLU A 190 22.21 -13.10 -9.99
N ALA A 191 21.65 -14.29 -9.74
CA ALA A 191 22.28 -15.56 -10.06
C ALA A 191 22.55 -15.69 -11.57
N LEU A 192 21.55 -15.44 -12.41
CA LEU A 192 21.69 -15.47 -13.87
C LEU A 192 22.71 -14.44 -14.37
N ARG A 193 22.77 -13.25 -13.78
CA ARG A 193 23.80 -12.25 -14.10
C ARG A 193 25.21 -12.74 -13.77
N SER A 194 25.38 -13.44 -12.64
CA SER A 194 26.67 -14.02 -12.27
C SER A 194 27.10 -15.14 -13.23
N GLU A 195 26.16 -15.97 -13.69
CA GLU A 195 26.43 -17.02 -14.68
C GLU A 195 26.78 -16.43 -16.04
N LEU A 196 26.05 -15.41 -16.49
CA LEU A 196 26.39 -14.68 -17.72
C LEU A 196 27.79 -14.07 -17.65
N PHE A 197 28.20 -13.54 -16.50
CA PHE A 197 29.55 -13.02 -16.32
C PHE A 197 30.61 -14.13 -16.44
N LYS A 198 30.38 -15.28 -15.80
CA LYS A 198 31.28 -16.46 -15.91
C LYS A 198 31.38 -16.97 -17.34
N LEU A 199 30.25 -17.14 -18.03
CA LEU A 199 30.23 -17.56 -19.43
C LEU A 199 30.92 -16.53 -20.33
N SER A 200 30.71 -15.24 -20.08
CA SER A 200 31.38 -14.17 -20.84
C SER A 200 32.90 -14.25 -20.66
N ASP A 201 33.38 -14.48 -19.45
CA ASP A 201 34.81 -14.64 -19.16
C ASP A 201 35.37 -15.91 -19.81
N GLU A 202 34.64 -17.03 -19.77
CA GLU A 202 35.03 -18.27 -20.45
C GLU A 202 35.10 -18.09 -21.97
N VAL A 203 34.12 -17.41 -22.58
CA VAL A 203 34.11 -17.09 -24.01
C VAL A 203 35.29 -16.17 -24.37
N GLN A 204 35.58 -15.17 -23.54
CA GLN A 204 36.72 -14.28 -23.75
C GLN A 204 38.04 -15.06 -23.63
N SER A 205 38.17 -15.91 -22.62
CA SER A 205 39.31 -16.80 -22.39
C SER A 205 39.53 -17.76 -23.56
N VAL A 206 38.47 -18.36 -24.12
CA VAL A 206 38.59 -19.20 -25.33
C VAL A 206 39.02 -18.35 -26.52
N LYS A 207 38.44 -17.15 -26.70
CA LYS A 207 38.77 -16.25 -27.81
C LYS A 207 40.23 -15.77 -27.79
N THR A 208 40.74 -15.41 -26.60
CA THR A 208 42.12 -14.93 -26.42
C THR A 208 43.09 -16.02 -26.01
N GLY A 209 42.60 -17.23 -25.81
CA GLY A 209 43.36 -18.33 -25.25
C GLY A 209 44.49 -18.79 -26.17
N PRO A 210 45.50 -19.46 -25.61
CA PRO A 210 46.67 -19.92 -26.36
C PRO A 210 46.26 -20.76 -27.56
N GLN A 211 45.22 -21.61 -27.42
CA GLN A 211 44.69 -22.44 -28.50
C GLN A 211 44.22 -21.62 -29.72
N ASN A 212 43.50 -20.51 -29.52
CA ASN A 212 43.06 -19.69 -30.65
C ASN A 212 44.22 -18.94 -31.29
N SER A 213 45.18 -18.48 -30.49
CA SER A 213 46.41 -17.86 -31.01
C SER A 213 47.28 -18.86 -31.79
N GLU A 214 47.37 -20.11 -31.33
CA GLU A 214 48.06 -21.22 -31.99
C GLU A 214 47.35 -21.61 -33.28
N LEU A 215 46.02 -21.72 -33.27
CA LEU A 215 45.24 -21.96 -34.49
C LEU A 215 45.42 -20.85 -35.51
N GLN A 216 45.42 -19.58 -35.08
CA GLN A 216 45.70 -18.45 -35.97
C GLN A 216 47.11 -18.50 -36.52
N LYS A 217 48.10 -18.84 -35.70
CA LYS A 217 49.49 -19.02 -36.12
C LYS A 217 49.63 -20.15 -37.14
N LEU A 218 49.04 -21.32 -36.87
CA LEU A 218 49.03 -22.46 -37.78
C LEU A 218 48.33 -22.13 -39.11
N LEU A 219 47.24 -21.36 -39.07
CA LEU A 219 46.55 -20.91 -40.28
C LEU A 219 47.44 -19.95 -41.09
N LEU A 220 48.17 -19.06 -40.43
CA LEU A 220 49.14 -18.16 -41.06
C LEU A 220 50.30 -18.96 -41.67
N ASP A 221 50.89 -19.91 -40.93
CA ASP A 221 51.93 -20.81 -41.41
C ASP A 221 51.45 -21.66 -42.60
N ALA A 222 50.21 -22.17 -42.55
CA ALA A 222 49.59 -22.91 -43.65
C ALA A 222 49.36 -22.03 -44.89
N LYS A 223 48.97 -20.77 -44.71
CA LYS A 223 48.85 -19.80 -45.81
C LYS A 223 50.21 -19.45 -46.40
N GLN A 224 51.22 -19.25 -45.57
CA GLN A 224 52.57 -18.92 -46.00
C GLN A 224 53.21 -20.09 -46.74
N THR A 225 53.10 -21.31 -46.21
CA THR A 225 53.54 -22.52 -46.93
C THR A 225 52.80 -22.67 -48.26
N ARG A 226 51.48 -22.48 -48.30
CA ARG A 226 50.73 -22.48 -49.56
C ARG A 226 51.19 -21.39 -50.54
N ALA A 227 51.51 -20.18 -50.06
CA ALA A 227 52.03 -19.10 -50.89
C ALA A 227 53.43 -19.44 -51.43
N ILE A 228 54.30 -20.04 -50.61
CA ILE A 228 55.61 -20.55 -51.03
C ILE A 228 55.44 -21.64 -52.09
N PHE A 229 54.57 -22.63 -51.87
CA PHE A 229 54.28 -23.67 -52.86
C PHE A 229 53.62 -23.11 -54.14
N GLY A 230 52.82 -22.05 -54.02
CA GLY A 230 52.24 -21.33 -55.16
C GLY A 230 53.27 -20.48 -55.91
N ALA A 231 54.28 -19.93 -55.23
CA ALA A 231 55.42 -19.22 -55.83
C ALA A 231 56.43 -20.19 -56.46
N ILE A 232 56.56 -21.40 -55.91
CA ILE A 232 57.17 -22.58 -56.56
C ILE A 232 56.24 -23.12 -57.69
N GLY A 233 55.26 -22.32 -58.10
CA GLY A 233 54.16 -22.71 -58.97
C GLY A 233 54.61 -23.48 -60.20
N THR A 234 54.02 -24.68 -60.35
CA THR A 234 53.65 -25.29 -61.63
C THR A 234 54.73 -25.67 -62.63
N SER A 235 56.02 -25.49 -62.34
CA SER A 235 57.05 -26.21 -63.06
C SER A 235 57.22 -27.57 -62.41
N LEU A 236 56.64 -28.61 -63.02
CA LEU A 236 56.99 -30.02 -62.72
C LEU A 236 58.53 -30.19 -62.76
N GLY A 237 59.23 -29.37 -63.54
CA GLY A 237 60.69 -29.28 -63.56
C GLY A 237 61.32 -28.81 -62.25
N ASP A 238 60.76 -27.82 -61.58
CA ASP A 238 61.32 -27.35 -60.29
C ASP A 238 61.06 -28.37 -59.18
N VAL A 239 59.90 -29.03 -59.19
CA VAL A 239 59.61 -30.14 -58.27
C VAL A 239 60.55 -31.32 -58.53
N ALA A 240 60.79 -31.68 -59.80
CA ALA A 240 61.74 -32.72 -60.16
C ALA A 240 63.18 -32.35 -59.75
N THR A 241 63.57 -31.09 -59.90
CA THR A 241 64.89 -30.59 -59.52
C THR A 241 65.08 -30.60 -58.00
N ILE A 242 64.04 -30.26 -57.23
CA ILE A 242 64.06 -30.34 -55.76
C ILE A 242 64.12 -31.80 -55.30
N ILE A 243 63.30 -32.69 -55.87
CA ILE A 243 63.33 -34.13 -55.55
C ILE A 243 64.71 -34.71 -55.87
N GLN A 244 65.26 -34.38 -57.04
CA GLN A 244 66.60 -34.82 -57.45
C GLN A 244 67.69 -34.30 -56.52
N ARG A 245 67.59 -33.04 -56.06
CA ARG A 245 68.53 -32.47 -55.08
C ARG A 245 68.44 -33.18 -53.73
N VAL A 246 67.23 -33.41 -53.22
CA VAL A 246 66.99 -34.12 -51.94
C VAL A 246 67.49 -35.56 -52.00
N GLU A 247 67.34 -36.24 -53.12
CA GLU A 247 67.82 -37.61 -53.32
C GLU A 247 69.34 -37.70 -53.34
N ILE A 248 70.01 -36.71 -53.92
CA ILE A 248 71.48 -36.56 -53.87
C ILE A 248 71.94 -36.27 -52.43
N GLU A 249 71.28 -35.34 -51.72
CA GLU A 249 71.65 -34.97 -50.35
C GLU A 249 71.41 -36.12 -49.35
N MET A 250 70.38 -36.95 -49.55
CA MET A 250 70.11 -38.14 -48.72
C MET A 250 70.96 -39.36 -49.11
N GLY A 251 71.95 -39.22 -50.00
CA GLY A 251 72.89 -40.27 -50.35
C GLY A 251 72.26 -41.48 -51.04
N HIS A 252 71.08 -41.34 -51.64
CA HIS A 252 70.46 -42.40 -52.43
C HIS A 252 71.14 -42.44 -53.79
N GLU A 253 72.32 -43.07 -53.85
CA GLU A 253 73.02 -43.30 -55.11
C GLU A 253 72.11 -44.09 -56.06
N ARG A 254 72.01 -43.59 -57.29
CA ARG A 254 71.19 -44.10 -58.38
C ARG A 254 71.43 -45.60 -58.57
N SER A 255 70.57 -46.43 -57.99
CA SER A 255 70.55 -47.86 -58.31
C SER A 255 70.09 -47.98 -59.76
N ALA A 256 70.98 -48.52 -60.60
CA ALA A 256 70.85 -48.55 -62.04
C ALA A 256 69.47 -49.10 -62.48
N GLY A 257 68.59 -48.21 -62.94
CA GLY A 257 67.27 -48.56 -63.47
C GLY A 257 66.09 -47.80 -62.88
N TYR A 258 66.28 -47.03 -61.80
CA TYR A 258 65.20 -46.21 -61.22
C TYR A 258 65.39 -44.73 -61.59
N ASP A 259 64.66 -44.25 -62.59
CA ASP A 259 64.58 -42.82 -62.90
C ASP A 259 63.30 -42.24 -62.26
N PRO A 260 63.42 -41.48 -61.16
CA PRO A 260 62.27 -40.89 -60.48
C PRO A 260 61.50 -39.91 -61.38
N VAL A 261 62.17 -39.30 -62.36
CA VAL A 261 61.53 -38.41 -63.35
C VAL A 261 60.60 -39.21 -64.24
N GLU A 262 61.03 -40.39 -64.70
CA GLU A 262 60.21 -41.25 -65.55
C GLU A 262 59.01 -41.82 -64.77
N ARG A 263 59.16 -42.08 -63.46
CA ARG A 263 58.05 -42.48 -62.60
C ARG A 263 57.01 -41.38 -62.41
N LEU A 264 57.44 -40.14 -62.17
CA LEU A 264 56.54 -38.99 -62.10
C LEU A 264 55.85 -38.74 -63.44
N ARG A 265 56.55 -38.95 -64.56
CA ARG A 265 55.99 -38.88 -65.91
C ARG A 265 54.90 -39.93 -66.13
N VAL A 266 55.15 -41.19 -65.76
CA VAL A 266 54.17 -42.27 -65.85
C VAL A 266 52.94 -41.99 -64.98
N LEU A 267 53.15 -41.49 -63.76
CA LEU A 267 52.05 -41.13 -62.86
C LEU A 267 51.20 -39.98 -63.42
N ALA A 268 51.84 -38.93 -63.96
CA ALA A 268 51.15 -37.81 -64.59
C ALA A 268 50.30 -38.26 -65.78
N LEU A 269 50.84 -39.15 -66.63
CA LEU A 269 50.08 -39.75 -67.73
C LEU A 269 48.89 -40.57 -67.22
N GLN A 270 49.05 -41.32 -66.13
CA GLN A 270 47.97 -42.10 -65.54
C GLN A 270 46.86 -41.22 -64.94
N MET A 271 47.22 -40.11 -64.28
CA MET A 271 46.25 -39.15 -63.77
C MET A 271 45.49 -38.43 -64.89
N GLN A 272 46.16 -38.12 -66.00
CA GLN A 272 45.54 -37.54 -67.18
C GLN A 272 44.53 -38.50 -67.83
N ASP A 273 44.84 -39.80 -67.94
CA ASP A 273 43.86 -40.78 -68.45
C ASP A 273 42.64 -40.91 -67.52
N GLN A 274 42.83 -40.80 -66.20
CA GLN A 274 41.72 -40.82 -65.24
C GLN A 274 40.81 -39.60 -65.35
N THR A 275 41.36 -38.39 -65.50
CA THR A 275 40.54 -37.18 -65.67
C THR A 275 39.74 -37.22 -66.97
N PHE A 276 40.35 -37.66 -68.09
CA PHE A 276 39.62 -37.88 -69.35
C PHE A 276 38.49 -38.90 -69.22
N ARG A 277 38.69 -39.98 -68.45
CA ARG A 277 37.64 -40.98 -68.19
C ARG A 277 36.49 -40.44 -67.35
N VAL A 278 36.76 -39.58 -66.38
CA VAL A 278 35.73 -38.93 -65.55
C VAL A 278 34.92 -37.95 -66.40
N GLU A 279 35.57 -37.11 -67.19
CA GLU A 279 34.90 -36.13 -68.06
C GLU A 279 34.02 -36.82 -69.13
N LYS A 280 34.48 -37.95 -69.68
CA LYS A 280 33.68 -38.76 -70.62
C LYS A 280 32.47 -39.44 -69.97
N LYS A 281 32.52 -39.73 -68.67
CA LYS A 281 31.37 -40.25 -67.90
C LYS A 281 30.35 -39.15 -67.60
N GLU A 282 30.79 -37.92 -67.34
CA GLU A 282 29.91 -36.77 -67.15
C GLU A 282 29.16 -36.38 -68.42
N ARG A 283 29.80 -36.42 -69.60
CA ARG A 283 29.12 -36.10 -70.88
C ARG A 283 28.11 -37.15 -71.37
N ARG A 284 27.98 -38.29 -70.68
CA ARG A 284 27.02 -39.37 -71.01
C ARG A 284 25.84 -39.45 -70.03
N ARG A 285 25.81 -38.58 -69.02
CA ARG A 285 24.66 -38.37 -68.13
C ARG A 285 23.90 -37.13 -68.58
#